data_AF-A0A2H0YV28-F1
#
_entry.id   AF-A0A2H0YV28-F1
#
_cell.length_a   1.000
_cell.length_b   1.000
_cell.length_c   1.000
_cell.angle_alpha   90.00
_cell.angle_beta   90.00
_cell.angle_gamma   90.00
#
_symmetry.space_group_name_H-M   'P 1'
#
loop_
_entity.id
_entity.type
_entity.pdbx_description
1 polymer ?
#
loop_
_entity_poly.entity_id
_entity_poly.type
_entity_poly.pdbx_seq_one_letter_code
_entity_poly.pdbx_strand_id
1 'polypeptide(L)'
;MSLFMRWFIFISFTLLMIGVIWIYRTNTIEESSFVEVIIRGRIRVSVTVEPPDVAAKIFLNGEDTGRTTPTVIKVNPGTYMIRVEAEGYKPAEDEVIVKTLRVTPVNFSLEPL
;
A
#
# COMPACT_ATOMS: atom_id res chain seq x y z
N MET A 1 66.16 21.29 -8.04
CA MET A 1 64.70 21.24 -8.22
C MET A 1 64.07 22.18 -7.20
N SER A 2 63.38 23.25 -7.62
CA SER A 2 62.90 24.28 -6.70
C SER A 2 61.88 23.71 -5.70
N LEU A 3 61.95 24.14 -4.43
CA LEU A 3 60.97 23.75 -3.39
C LEU A 3 59.53 24.10 -3.81
N PHE A 4 59.38 25.16 -4.60
CA PHE A 4 58.12 25.59 -5.21
C PHE A 4 57.49 24.49 -6.10
N MET A 5 58.30 23.79 -6.90
CA MET A 5 57.84 22.73 -7.78
C MET A 5 57.33 21.51 -7.00
N ARG A 6 57.94 21.20 -5.85
CA ARG A 6 57.51 20.09 -4.98
C ARG A 6 56.18 20.41 -4.29
N TRP A 7 56.02 21.65 -3.81
CA TRP A 7 54.78 22.09 -3.14
C TRP A 7 53.56 22.08 -4.07
N PHE A 8 53.77 22.48 -5.34
CA PHE A 8 52.72 22.44 -6.36
C PHE A 8 52.24 21.02 -6.67
N ILE A 9 53.15 20.04 -6.69
CA ILE A 9 52.82 18.62 -6.92
C ILE A 9 51.97 18.06 -5.78
N PHE A 10 52.29 18.40 -4.53
CA PHE A 10 51.49 17.96 -3.37
C PHE A 10 50.06 18.52 -3.41
N ILE A 11 49.90 19.80 -3.73
CA ILE A 11 48.58 20.44 -3.84
C ILE A 11 47.74 19.78 -4.94
N SER A 12 48.34 19.53 -6.10
CA SER A 12 47.68 18.84 -7.22
C SER A 12 47.17 17.45 -6.82
N PHE A 13 47.99 16.68 -6.08
CA PHE A 13 47.61 15.34 -5.62
C PHE A 13 46.47 15.38 -4.60
N THR A 14 46.49 16.35 -3.67
CA THR A 14 45.41 16.52 -2.70
C THR A 14 44.09 16.94 -3.35
N LEU A 15 44.12 17.84 -4.34
CA LEU A 15 42.93 18.23 -5.12
C LEU A 15 42.36 17.06 -5.91
N LEU A 16 43.22 16.23 -6.51
CA LEU A 16 42.83 15.02 -7.22
C LEU A 16 42.15 14.01 -6.28
N MET A 17 42.76 13.75 -5.11
CA MET A 17 42.18 12.86 -4.09
C MET A 17 40.82 13.36 -3.57
N ILE A 18 40.67 14.67 -3.35
CA ILE A 18 39.39 15.28 -2.94
C ILE A 18 38.34 15.10 -4.04
N GLY A 19 38.68 15.33 -5.31
CA GLY A 19 37.79 15.10 -6.44
C GLY A 19 37.34 13.65 -6.54
N VAL A 20 38.26 12.70 -6.36
CA VAL A 20 37.96 11.26 -6.35
C VAL A 20 37.02 10.89 -5.20
N ILE A 21 37.28 11.38 -3.98
CA ILE A 21 36.41 11.18 -2.81
C ILE A 21 35.02 11.79 -3.05
N TRP A 22 34.95 12.95 -3.70
CA TRP A 22 33.70 13.60 -4.06
C TRP A 22 32.92 12.78 -5.09
N ILE A 23 33.59 12.24 -6.11
CA ILE A 23 33.01 11.33 -7.13
C ILE A 23 32.43 10.07 -6.49
N TYR A 24 33.12 9.46 -5.51
CA TYR A 24 32.58 8.30 -4.81
C TYR A 24 31.42 8.67 -3.87
N ARG A 25 31.47 9.83 -3.22
CA ARG A 25 30.41 10.28 -2.31
C ARG A 25 29.11 10.61 -3.03
N THR A 26 29.18 11.18 -4.24
CA THR A 26 27.99 11.49 -5.05
C THR A 26 27.35 10.24 -5.66
N ASN A 27 28.09 9.13 -5.77
CA ASN A 27 27.60 7.87 -6.31
C ASN A 27 26.94 6.96 -5.25
N THR A 28 26.86 7.41 -3.99
CA THR A 28 26.36 6.60 -2.86
C THR A 28 25.22 7.28 -2.10
N ILE A 29 24.62 8.34 -2.65
CA ILE A 29 23.50 9.03 -2.00
C ILE A 29 22.43 9.35 -3.04
N GLU A 30 21.61 8.37 -3.41
CA GLU A 30 20.19 8.56 -3.80
C GLU A 30 19.35 7.26 -3.63
N GLU A 31 19.79 6.28 -2.84
CA GLU A 31 18.99 5.06 -2.58
C GLU A 31 18.15 5.18 -1.29
N SER A 32 17.92 6.41 -0.81
CA SER A 32 17.25 6.67 0.47
C SER A 32 16.18 7.76 0.40
N SER A 33 15.46 7.87 -0.72
CA SER A 33 14.09 8.35 -0.67
C SER A 33 13.18 7.15 -0.45
N PHE A 34 12.97 6.85 0.84
CA PHE A 34 11.78 6.15 1.30
C PHE A 34 10.54 6.71 0.59
N VAL A 35 10.07 5.99 -0.42
CA VAL A 35 8.64 5.89 -0.62
C VAL A 35 8.32 4.44 -0.32
N GLU A 36 8.13 4.14 0.98
CA GLU A 36 7.11 3.15 1.29
C GLU A 36 5.82 3.74 0.72
N VAL A 37 5.58 3.48 -0.57
CA VAL A 37 4.27 3.68 -1.15
C VAL A 37 3.46 2.66 -0.38
N ILE A 38 2.76 3.10 0.66
CA ILE A 38 1.79 2.26 1.36
C ILE A 38 0.64 2.09 0.36
N ILE A 39 0.84 1.19 -0.59
CA ILE A 39 -0.15 0.86 -1.58
C ILE A 39 -1.27 0.16 -0.82
N ARG A 40 -2.35 0.88 -0.49
CA ARG A 40 -3.58 0.29 0.02
C ARG A 40 -4.61 0.23 -1.10
N GLY A 41 -5.17 -0.94 -1.34
CA GLY A 41 -6.40 -1.08 -2.11
C GLY A 41 -7.61 -0.63 -1.30
N ARG A 42 -8.72 -0.38 -2.00
CA ARG A 42 -10.00 -0.05 -1.37
C ARG A 42 -11.04 -1.08 -1.80
N ILE A 43 -11.80 -1.60 -0.85
CA ILE A 43 -12.95 -2.45 -1.11
C ILE A 43 -14.18 -1.60 -0.79
N ARG A 44 -15.14 -1.53 -1.72
CA ARG A 44 -16.46 -0.96 -1.44
C ARG A 44 -17.47 -2.10 -1.42
N VAL A 45 -18.09 -2.31 -0.27
CA VAL A 45 -19.10 -3.35 -0.08
C VAL A 45 -20.47 -2.70 -0.08
N SER A 46 -21.30 -3.10 -1.03
CA SER A 46 -22.73 -2.80 -1.08
C SER A 46 -23.49 -4.11 -0.98
N VAL A 47 -24.52 -4.12 -0.15
CA VAL A 47 -25.46 -5.24 -0.07
C VAL A 47 -26.79 -4.71 -0.57
N THR A 48 -27.41 -5.48 -1.46
CA THR A 48 -28.77 -5.25 -1.92
C THR A 48 -29.65 -6.27 -1.24
N VAL A 49 -30.60 -5.80 -0.45
CA VAL A 49 -31.60 -6.62 0.24
C VAL A 49 -32.97 -6.04 -0.05
N GLU A 50 -34.02 -6.85 -0.03
CA GLU A 50 -35.38 -6.35 0.05
C GLU A 50 -35.92 -6.64 1.46
N PRO A 51 -36.29 -5.59 2.24
CA PRO A 51 -36.22 -4.16 1.94
C PRO A 51 -34.76 -3.60 1.93
N PRO A 52 -34.48 -2.51 1.17
CA PRO A 52 -33.12 -2.01 0.89
C PRO A 52 -32.35 -1.41 2.08
N ASP A 53 -32.96 -1.31 3.25
CA ASP A 53 -32.38 -0.65 4.44
C ASP A 53 -31.67 -1.62 5.41
N VAL A 54 -31.37 -2.84 4.97
CA VAL A 54 -30.71 -3.84 5.83
C VAL A 54 -29.20 -3.58 5.91
N ALA A 55 -28.74 -3.29 7.12
CA ALA A 55 -27.32 -3.21 7.44
C ALA A 55 -26.76 -4.62 7.73
N ALA A 56 -25.86 -5.12 6.88
CA ALA A 56 -25.17 -6.38 7.09
C ALA A 56 -23.81 -6.14 7.77
N LYS A 57 -23.43 -7.02 8.69
CA LYS A 57 -22.07 -7.09 9.26
C LYS A 57 -21.10 -7.64 8.24
N ILE A 58 -19.89 -7.11 8.23
CA ILE A 58 -18.86 -7.48 7.24
C ILE A 58 -17.69 -8.16 7.95
N PHE A 59 -17.44 -9.39 7.55
CA PHE A 59 -16.28 -10.17 7.93
C PHE A 59 -15.30 -10.23 6.77
N LEU A 60 -14.02 -10.09 7.07
CA LEU A 60 -12.94 -10.10 6.09
C LEU A 60 -11.90 -11.13 6.55
N ASN A 61 -11.69 -12.18 5.75
CA ASN A 61 -10.90 -13.36 6.11
C ASN A 61 -11.33 -13.99 7.45
N GLY A 62 -12.62 -13.93 7.77
CA GLY A 62 -13.17 -14.42 9.04
C GLY A 62 -13.03 -13.47 10.23
N GLU A 63 -12.34 -12.33 10.07
CA GLU A 63 -12.24 -11.29 11.09
C GLU A 63 -13.39 -10.28 10.97
N ASP A 64 -14.07 -9.98 12.07
CA ASP A 64 -15.10 -8.94 12.09
C ASP A 64 -14.45 -7.57 11.92
N THR A 65 -14.83 -6.87 10.85
CA THR A 65 -14.30 -5.53 10.57
C THR A 65 -14.92 -4.45 11.47
N GLY A 66 -15.97 -4.79 12.23
CA GLY A 66 -16.74 -3.86 13.05
C GLY A 66 -17.52 -2.83 12.22
N ARG A 67 -17.65 -3.06 10.90
CA ARG A 67 -18.34 -2.18 9.96
C ARG A 67 -19.60 -2.85 9.44
N THR A 68 -20.58 -2.02 9.11
CA THR A 68 -21.82 -2.42 8.46
C THR A 68 -21.94 -1.83 7.05
N THR A 69 -22.70 -2.48 6.19
CA THR A 69 -22.93 -2.03 4.80
C THR A 69 -23.93 -0.87 4.73
N PRO A 70 -23.79 0.06 3.76
CA PRO A 70 -22.71 0.18 2.77
C PRO A 70 -21.46 0.87 3.35
N THR A 71 -20.27 0.35 3.06
CA THR A 71 -19.02 0.93 3.58
C THR A 71 -17.82 0.73 2.65
N VAL A 72 -16.75 1.47 2.92
CA VAL A 72 -15.47 1.37 2.21
C VAL A 72 -14.38 0.99 3.19
N ILE A 73 -13.74 -0.15 2.95
CA ILE A 73 -12.67 -0.70 3.78
C ILE A 73 -11.35 -0.53 3.03
N LYS A 74 -10.33 0.00 3.71
CA LYS A 74 -8.98 0.17 3.17
C LYS A 74 -8.14 -1.02 3.61
N VAL A 75 -7.63 -1.79 2.65
CA VAL A 75 -6.81 -2.99 2.89
C VAL A 75 -5.59 -2.98 2.00
N ASN A 76 -4.56 -3.76 2.32
CA ASN A 76 -3.43 -3.91 1.41
C ASN A 76 -3.86 -4.75 0.18
N PRO A 77 -3.26 -4.56 -1.01
CA PRO A 77 -3.49 -5.42 -2.15
C PRO A 77 -3.26 -6.89 -1.79
N GLY A 78 -4.16 -7.74 -2.26
CA GLY A 78 -4.21 -9.15 -1.86
C GLY A 78 -5.56 -9.74 -2.14
N THR A 79 -5.71 -11.01 -1.82
CA THR A 79 -6.98 -11.74 -1.94
C THR A 79 -7.65 -11.79 -0.58
N TYR A 80 -8.93 -11.47 -0.54
CA TYR A 80 -9.72 -11.44 0.68
C TYR A 80 -11.03 -12.18 0.49
N MET A 81 -11.38 -13.00 1.47
CA MET A 81 -12.67 -13.65 1.57
C MET A 81 -13.60 -12.72 2.34
N ILE A 82 -14.64 -12.21 1.68
CA ILE A 82 -15.60 -11.29 2.27
C ILE A 82 -16.86 -12.07 2.57
N ARG A 83 -17.27 -12.09 3.84
CA ARG A 83 -18.53 -12.66 4.27
C ARG A 83 -19.42 -11.57 4.85
N VAL A 84 -20.67 -11.53 4.41
CA VAL A 84 -21.69 -10.60 4.89
C VAL A 84 -22.80 -11.35 5.58
N GLU A 85 -23.22 -10.84 6.73
CA GLU A 85 -24.27 -11.45 7.56
C GLU A 85 -25.28 -10.39 7.99
N ALA A 86 -26.57 -10.67 7.79
CA ALA A 86 -27.66 -9.82 8.24
C ALA A 86 -28.68 -10.64 9.04
N GLU A 87 -29.37 -9.99 9.97
CA GLU A 87 -30.38 -10.64 10.82
C GLU A 87 -31.58 -11.09 9.97
N GLY A 88 -31.94 -12.37 10.03
CA GLY A 88 -33.03 -12.94 9.24
C GLY A 88 -32.66 -13.33 7.80
N TYR A 89 -31.38 -13.25 7.41
CA TYR A 89 -30.89 -13.62 6.09
C TYR A 89 -29.78 -14.68 6.16
N LYS A 90 -29.63 -15.46 5.10
CA LYS A 90 -28.50 -16.37 4.94
C LYS A 90 -27.20 -15.58 4.76
N PRO A 91 -26.09 -16.02 5.37
CA PRO A 91 -24.80 -15.41 5.15
C PRO A 91 -24.37 -15.62 3.69
N ALA A 92 -23.78 -14.60 3.08
CA ALA A 92 -23.17 -14.70 1.75
C ALA A 92 -21.66 -14.48 1.84
N GLU A 93 -20.90 -15.23 1.06
CA GLU A 93 -19.43 -15.20 1.06
C GLU A 93 -18.91 -15.17 -0.38
N ASP A 94 -17.93 -14.30 -0.64
CA ASP A 94 -17.32 -14.15 -1.96
C ASP A 94 -15.81 -13.82 -1.85
N GLU A 95 -15.03 -14.31 -2.80
CA GLU A 95 -13.58 -14.10 -2.86
C GLU A 95 -13.25 -12.91 -3.76
N VAL A 96 -12.59 -11.90 -3.19
CA VAL A 96 -12.33 -10.64 -3.88
C VAL A 96 -10.84 -10.34 -3.94
N ILE A 97 -10.34 -10.19 -5.17
CA ILE A 97 -8.95 -9.84 -5.44
C ILE A 97 -8.81 -8.32 -5.49
N VAL A 98 -8.10 -7.77 -4.52
CA VAL A 98 -7.85 -6.33 -4.40
C VAL A 98 -6.52 -5.99 -5.05
N LYS A 99 -6.57 -5.15 -6.08
CA LYS A 99 -5.40 -4.62 -6.76
C LYS A 99 -5.03 -3.24 -6.21
N THR A 100 -3.74 -2.93 -6.29
CA THR A 100 -3.17 -1.60 -6.02
C THR A 100 -3.98 -0.46 -6.67
N LEU A 101 -4.17 0.64 -5.92
CA LEU A 101 -4.71 1.92 -6.41
C LEU A 101 -6.11 1.87 -7.05
N ARG A 102 -6.88 0.79 -6.85
CA ARG A 102 -8.25 0.65 -7.35
C ARG A 102 -9.25 0.40 -6.22
N VAL A 103 -10.47 0.88 -6.44
CA VAL A 103 -11.64 0.51 -5.63
C VAL A 103 -12.30 -0.69 -6.31
N THR A 104 -12.40 -1.82 -5.62
CA THR A 104 -13.16 -2.97 -6.10
C THR A 104 -14.57 -2.91 -5.52
N PRO A 105 -15.62 -2.65 -6.33
CA PRO A 105 -16.99 -2.75 -5.87
C PRO A 105 -17.38 -4.23 -5.73
N VAL A 106 -18.01 -4.57 -4.61
CA VAL A 106 -18.52 -5.91 -4.32
C VAL A 106 -19.98 -5.77 -3.95
N ASN A 107 -20.84 -6.50 -4.67
CA ASN A 107 -22.27 -6.48 -4.49
C ASN A 107 -22.75 -7.84 -4.03
N PHE A 108 -23.42 -7.89 -2.89
CA PHE A 108 -24.05 -9.09 -2.38
C PHE A 108 -25.57 -8.99 -2.48
N SER A 109 -26.20 -10.10 -2.87
CA SER A 109 -27.64 -10.30 -2.77
C SER A 109 -27.89 -11.32 -1.67
N LEU A 110 -28.63 -10.94 -0.63
CA LEU A 110 -28.94 -11.83 0.49
C LEU A 110 -30.28 -12.51 0.29
N GLU A 111 -30.34 -13.81 0.62
CA GLU A 111 -31.59 -14.57 0.66
C GLU A 111 -32.16 -14.56 2.08
N PRO A 112 -33.46 -14.28 2.28
CA PRO A 112 -34.09 -14.42 3.59
C PRO A 112 -34.08 -15.89 4.04
N LEU A 113 -34.06 -16.09 5.37
CA LEU A 113 -34.17 -17.41 6.01
C LEU A 113 -35.59 -17.97 5.97
#